data_AF-A0A7S3T0Z4-F1
#
_entry.id   AF-A0A7S3T0Z4-F1
#
_cell.length_a   1.000
_cell.length_b   1.000
_cell.length_c   1.000
_cell.angle_alpha   90.00
_cell.angle_beta   90.00
_cell.angle_gamma   90.00
#
_symmetry.space_group_name_H-M   'P 1'
#
loop_
_entity.id
_entity.type
_entity.pdbx_description
1 polymer ?
#
loop_
_entity_poly.entity_id
_entity_poly.type
_entity_poly.pdbx_seq_one_letter_code
_entity_poly.pdbx_strand_id
1 'polypeptide(L)'
;IACGLRAPLETLAMEFLAATKDGLMIMDMMSVDPPSDVQGNYKTGKCADGSVCKVVATLPTPPNAFGHAWSTDGMFLASCCDEGIRVYDAENKYALVIELEKVAPDV
;
A
#
# COMPACT_ATOMS: atom_id res chain seq x y z
N ILE A 1 10.48 -5.65 -41.23
CA ILE A 1 11.07 -5.96 -39.90
C ILE A 1 10.18 -5.25 -38.89
N ALA A 2 9.13 -5.91 -38.40
CA ALA A 2 8.29 -5.37 -37.35
C ALA A 2 9.03 -5.57 -36.03
N CYS A 3 9.46 -4.47 -35.41
CA CYS A 3 10.10 -4.47 -34.10
C CYS A 3 9.01 -4.74 -33.05
N GLY A 4 8.87 -6.01 -32.67
CA GLY A 4 8.09 -6.41 -31.52
C GLY A 4 8.79 -5.97 -30.25
N LEU A 5 8.60 -4.70 -29.86
CA LEU A 5 8.82 -4.27 -28.48
C LEU A 5 7.66 -4.81 -27.65
N ARG A 6 7.80 -6.06 -27.24
CA ARG A 6 7.06 -6.56 -26.07
C ARG A 6 7.65 -5.78 -24.89
N ALA A 7 6.91 -4.78 -24.40
CA ALA A 7 7.22 -4.19 -23.11
C ALA A 7 7.44 -5.34 -22.10
N PRO A 8 8.42 -5.25 -21.19
CA PRO A 8 8.52 -6.24 -20.13
C PRO A 8 7.16 -6.29 -19.46
N LEU A 9 6.68 -7.49 -19.18
CA LEU A 9 5.54 -7.68 -18.28
C LEU A 9 6.06 -7.20 -16.91
N GLU A 10 6.09 -5.89 -16.68
CA GLU A 10 6.21 -5.34 -15.35
C GLU A 10 5.10 -6.03 -14.57
N THR A 11 5.51 -6.78 -13.56
CA THR A 11 4.60 -7.41 -12.62
C THR A 11 3.62 -6.33 -12.18
N LEU A 12 2.37 -6.41 -12.65
CA LEU A 12 1.31 -5.53 -12.20
C LEU A 12 1.15 -5.79 -10.71
N ALA A 13 1.86 -5.02 -9.89
CA ALA A 13 1.78 -5.12 -8.45
C ALA A 13 0.37 -4.69 -8.07
N MET A 14 -0.47 -5.65 -7.69
CA MET A 14 -1.80 -5.36 -7.19
C MET A 14 -1.68 -5.17 -5.67
N GLU A 15 -1.24 -3.99 -5.27
CA GLU A 15 -1.07 -3.68 -3.86
C GLU A 15 -2.32 -3.02 -3.28
N PHE A 16 -2.66 -3.39 -2.05
CA PHE A 16 -3.74 -2.78 -1.28
C PHE A 16 -3.17 -2.14 -0.02
N LEU A 17 -3.62 -0.93 0.27
CA LEU A 17 -3.28 -0.21 1.50
C LEU A 17 -4.45 -0.28 2.47
N ALA A 18 -4.17 -0.69 3.70
CA ALA A 18 -5.10 -0.57 4.82
C ALA A 18 -4.53 0.36 5.89
N ALA A 19 -5.30 1.37 6.26
CA ALA A 19 -5.03 2.17 7.45
C ALA A 19 -5.67 1.49 8.66
N THR A 20 -4.87 1.29 9.72
CA THR A 20 -5.30 0.63 10.96
C THR A 20 -4.99 1.51 12.16
N LYS A 21 -5.52 1.16 13.33
CA LYS A 21 -5.16 1.84 14.59
C LYS A 21 -3.66 1.73 14.96
N ASP A 22 -2.97 0.75 14.38
CA ASP A 22 -1.58 0.39 14.71
C ASP A 22 -0.59 0.80 13.61
N GLY A 23 -1.06 1.36 12.49
CA GLY A 23 -0.20 1.70 11.35
C GLY A 23 -0.85 1.50 9.98
N LEU A 24 -0.03 1.69 8.94
CA LEU A 24 -0.39 1.32 7.57
C LEU A 24 0.10 -0.10 7.31
N MET A 25 -0.74 -0.87 6.63
CA MET A 25 -0.39 -2.19 6.12
C MET A 25 -0.47 -2.16 4.60
N ILE A 26 0.59 -2.60 3.95
CA ILE A 26 0.63 -2.83 2.50
C ILE A 26 0.51 -4.34 2.28
N MET A 27 -0.42 -4.72 1.42
CA MET A 27 -0.76 -6.11 1.14
C MET A 27 -0.62 -6.42 -0.35
N ASP A 28 -0.05 -7.58 -0.67
CA ASP A 28 0.09 -8.08 -2.03
C ASP A 28 -1.13 -8.94 -2.40
N MET A 29 -2.01 -8.41 -3.25
CA MET A 29 -3.20 -9.16 -3.69
C MET A 29 -2.87 -10.25 -4.71
N MET A 30 -1.70 -10.22 -5.35
CA MET A 30 -1.27 -11.32 -6.22
C MET A 30 -0.85 -12.55 -5.42
N SER A 31 -0.69 -12.42 -4.09
CA SER A 31 -0.51 -13.57 -3.19
C SER A 31 -1.78 -14.39 -2.96
N VAL A 32 -2.93 -13.88 -3.40
CA VAL A 32 -4.22 -14.59 -3.40
C VAL A 32 -4.38 -15.32 -4.72
N ASP A 33 -4.76 -16.61 -4.71
CA ASP A 33 -5.03 -17.39 -5.92
C ASP A 33 -6.49 -17.18 -6.39
N PRO A 34 -6.76 -16.45 -7.50
CA PRO A 34 -8.13 -16.05 -7.86
C PRO A 34 -9.11 -17.19 -8.24
N PRO A 35 -8.71 -18.29 -8.93
CA PRO A 35 -9.61 -19.38 -9.31
C PRO A 35 -10.15 -20.20 -8.13
N SER A 36 -9.50 -20.15 -6.96
CA SER A 36 -9.91 -20.87 -5.75
C SER A 36 -10.79 -20.02 -4.81
N ASP A 37 -10.83 -18.69 -5.00
CA ASP A 37 -11.44 -17.74 -4.05
C ASP A 37 -12.92 -17.40 -4.33
N VAL A 38 -13.78 -18.43 -4.39
CA VAL A 38 -15.22 -18.24 -4.69
C VAL A 38 -16.04 -17.78 -3.45
N GLN A 39 -15.42 -17.69 -2.26
CA GLN A 39 -16.07 -17.37 -0.96
C GLN A 39 -15.24 -16.46 -0.03
N GLY A 40 -14.31 -15.65 -0.55
CA GLY A 40 -13.41 -14.83 0.26
C GLY A 40 -14.12 -13.99 1.33
N ASN A 41 -13.60 -14.02 2.57
CA ASN A 41 -14.15 -13.26 3.69
C ASN A 41 -13.25 -12.05 3.99
N TYR A 42 -13.58 -10.94 3.34
CA TYR A 42 -12.87 -9.66 3.47
C TYR A 42 -12.91 -9.05 4.88
N LYS A 43 -13.78 -9.55 5.78
CA LYS A 43 -13.83 -9.11 7.19
C LYS A 43 -12.71 -9.71 8.04
N THR A 44 -12.12 -10.84 7.63
CA THR A 44 -11.06 -11.54 8.38
C THR A 44 -9.73 -11.61 7.64
N GLY A 45 -9.64 -11.12 6.39
CA GLY A 45 -8.44 -11.21 5.56
C GLY A 45 -8.10 -12.63 5.08
N LYS A 46 -9.06 -13.57 5.21
CA LYS A 46 -8.92 -14.95 4.73
C LYS A 46 -9.56 -15.09 3.36
N CYS A 47 -8.78 -15.57 2.40
CA CYS A 47 -9.28 -16.06 1.12
C CYS A 47 -10.05 -17.37 1.35
N ALA A 48 -10.96 -17.72 0.43
CA ALA A 48 -11.84 -18.88 0.57
C ALA A 48 -11.09 -20.21 0.67
N ASP A 49 -9.88 -20.28 0.10
CA ASP A 49 -9.00 -21.45 0.12
C ASP A 49 -8.11 -21.53 1.37
N GLY A 50 -8.23 -20.56 2.28
CA GLY A 50 -7.41 -20.47 3.49
C GLY A 50 -6.04 -19.83 3.28
N SER A 51 -5.72 -19.38 2.06
CA SER A 51 -4.57 -18.53 1.82
C SER A 51 -4.75 -17.16 2.51
N VAL A 52 -3.63 -16.55 2.85
CA VAL A 52 -3.58 -15.28 3.57
C VAL A 52 -2.95 -14.27 2.64
N CYS A 53 -3.64 -13.15 2.43
CA CYS A 53 -3.07 -12.02 1.72
C CYS A 53 -1.78 -11.58 2.42
N LYS A 54 -0.67 -11.66 1.70
CA LYS A 54 0.67 -11.41 2.25
C LYS A 54 0.82 -9.94 2.59
N VAL A 55 1.10 -9.66 3.86
CA VAL A 55 1.54 -8.32 4.29
C VAL A 55 2.96 -8.10 3.79
N VAL A 56 3.13 -7.13 2.90
CA VAL A 56 4.41 -6.72 2.31
C VAL A 56 5.18 -5.83 3.27
N ALA A 57 4.47 -4.89 3.91
CA ALA A 57 5.06 -3.96 4.85
C ALA A 57 4.05 -3.49 5.90
N THR A 58 4.58 -3.19 7.08
CA THR A 58 3.86 -2.46 8.14
C THR A 58 4.64 -1.20 8.43
N LEU A 59 3.98 -0.05 8.28
CA LEU A 59 4.61 1.26 8.48
C LEU A 59 4.09 1.87 9.77
N PRO A 60 4.99 2.40 10.63
CA PRO A 60 4.57 3.20 11.76
C PRO A 60 3.83 4.42 11.21
N THR A 61 2.54 4.53 11.51
CA THR A 61 1.83 5.77 11.25
C THR A 61 1.99 6.70 12.41
N PRO A 62 1.90 8.00 12.14
CA PRO A 62 1.62 8.96 13.18
C PRO A 62 0.23 8.67 13.77
N PRO A 63 -0.05 9.09 15.01
CA PRO A 63 -1.39 9.03 15.56
C PRO A 63 -2.38 9.77 14.63
N ASN A 64 -3.58 9.20 14.47
CA ASN A 64 -4.67 9.75 13.66
C ASN A 64 -4.34 10.00 12.17
N ALA A 65 -3.70 9.04 11.49
CA ALA A 65 -3.58 9.13 10.03
C ALA A 65 -4.96 8.97 9.36
N PHE A 66 -5.35 9.94 8.51
CA PHE A 66 -6.70 9.99 7.91
C PHE A 66 -6.71 10.10 6.39
N GLY A 67 -5.58 10.37 5.74
CA GLY A 67 -5.49 10.45 4.28
C GLY A 67 -4.24 9.78 3.75
N HIS A 68 -4.41 9.07 2.64
CA HIS A 68 -3.35 8.28 2.02
C HIS A 68 -3.48 8.36 0.49
N ALA A 69 -2.36 8.48 -0.21
CA ALA A 69 -2.35 8.50 -1.67
C ALA A 69 -1.05 7.94 -2.20
N TRP A 70 -1.16 7.08 -3.21
CA TRP A 70 -0.02 6.66 -4.01
C TRP A 70 0.32 7.73 -5.05
N SER A 71 1.60 7.89 -5.33
CA SER A 71 2.03 8.58 -6.55
C SER A 71 1.57 7.80 -7.78
N THR A 72 1.38 8.48 -8.90
CA THR A 72 0.87 7.86 -10.14
C THR A 72 1.84 6.86 -10.77
N ASP A 73 3.12 6.96 -10.44
CA ASP A 73 4.18 6.02 -10.82
C ASP A 73 4.35 4.86 -9.82
N GLY A 74 3.60 4.86 -8.71
CA GLY A 74 3.67 3.83 -7.67
C GLY A 74 4.93 3.86 -6.80
N MET A 75 5.87 4.78 -7.06
CA MET A 75 7.16 4.84 -6.34
C MET A 75 7.03 5.40 -4.92
N PHE A 76 5.98 6.19 -4.65
CA PHE A 76 5.81 6.87 -3.38
C PHE A 76 4.42 6.66 -2.80
N LEU A 77 4.37 6.55 -1.48
CA LEU A 77 3.14 6.56 -0.71
C LEU A 77 3.14 7.76 0.23
N ALA A 78 2.14 8.63 0.11
CA ALA A 78 1.90 9.72 1.05
C ALA A 78 0.88 9.30 2.13
N SER A 79 1.13 9.70 3.37
CA SER A 79 0.23 9.58 4.52
C SER A 79 0.12 10.91 5.23
N CYS A 80 -1.10 11.36 5.58
CA CYS A 80 -1.33 12.56 6.35
C CYS A 80 -2.03 12.28 7.69
N CYS A 81 -1.68 13.08 8.69
CA CYS A 81 -2.20 13.06 10.05
C CYS A 81 -2.29 14.48 10.62
N ASP A 82 -2.71 14.61 11.88
CA ASP A 82 -2.78 15.89 12.58
C ASP A 82 -1.41 16.59 12.73
N GLU A 83 -0.32 15.82 12.76
CA GLU A 83 1.04 16.35 12.92
C GLU A 83 1.72 16.74 11.60
N GLY A 84 1.14 16.36 10.46
CA GLY A 84 1.70 16.66 9.14
C GLY A 84 1.62 15.51 8.13
N ILE A 85 2.59 15.45 7.22
CA ILE A 85 2.63 14.53 6.08
C ILE A 85 3.93 13.74 6.09
N ARG A 86 3.84 12.45 5.77
CA ARG A 86 4.96 11.54 5.57
C ARG A 86 4.91 10.93 4.19
N VAL A 87 6.07 10.79 3.55
CA VAL A 87 6.20 10.14 2.23
C VAL A 87 7.18 8.97 2.36
N TYR A 88 6.76 7.82 1.86
CA TYR A 88 7.49 6.57 1.91
C TYR A 88 7.89 6.13 0.50
N ASP A 89 9.11 5.62 0.34
CA ASP A 89 9.65 5.07 -0.90
C ASP A 89 9.31 3.58 -1.02
N ALA A 90 8.39 3.26 -1.91
CA ALA A 90 7.85 1.91 -2.09
C ALA A 90 8.89 0.91 -2.63
N GLU A 91 9.82 1.35 -3.47
CA GLU A 91 10.88 0.49 -4.01
C GLU A 91 11.93 0.18 -2.94
N ASN A 92 12.16 1.12 -2.03
CA ASN A 92 13.09 0.96 -0.93
C ASN A 92 12.42 0.55 0.38
N LYS A 93 11.62 -0.52 0.33
CA LYS A 93 10.96 -1.13 1.50
C LYS A 93 10.13 -0.13 2.33
N TYR A 94 9.50 0.82 1.67
CA TYR A 94 8.70 1.89 2.30
C TYR A 94 9.50 2.71 3.32
N ALA A 95 10.77 2.98 3.04
CA ALA A 95 11.58 3.87 3.86
C ALA A 95 10.96 5.28 3.88
N LEU A 96 10.89 5.90 5.05
CA LEU A 96 10.47 7.31 5.18
C LEU A 96 11.51 8.20 4.49
N VAL A 97 11.10 8.95 3.47
CA VAL A 97 11.97 9.84 2.70
C VAL A 97 11.67 11.32 2.94
N ILE A 98 10.44 11.65 3.31
CA ILE A 98 10.03 13.03 3.62
C ILE A 98 9.12 13.01 4.84
N GLU A 99 9.38 13.93 5.78
CA GLU A 99 8.49 14.28 6.87
C GLU A 99 8.27 15.79 6.83
N LEU A 100 7.02 16.21 6.68
CA LEU A 100 6.60 17.61 6.67
C LEU A 100 5.73 17.84 7.90
N GLU A 101 6.17 18.72 8.78
CA GLU A 101 5.39 19.10 9.97
C GLU A 101 4.16 19.93 9.58
N LYS A 102 3.10 19.85 10.39
CA LYS A 102 1.95 20.74 10.29
C LYS A 102 2.39 22.19 10.49
N VAL A 103 2.16 22.99 9.47
CA VAL A 103 2.46 24.43 9.48
C VAL A 103 1.21 25.28 9.75
N ALA A 104 0.02 24.69 9.56
CA ALA A 104 -1.24 25.37 9.80
C ALA A 104 -1.51 25.51 11.31
N PRO A 105 -2.02 26.66 11.78
CA PRO A 105 -2.41 26.81 13.18
C PRO A 105 -3.54 25.84 13.54
N ASP A 106 -3.62 25.48 14.82
CA ASP A 106 -4.78 24.77 15.36
C ASP A 106 -6.04 25.64 15.19
N VAL A 107 -7.15 24.97 14.85
CA VAL A 107 -8.46 25.62 14.62
C VAL A 107 -9.23 25.70 15.93
#